data_AF-E9NWK8-F1
#
_entry.id   AF-E9NWK8-F1
#
_cell.length_a   1.000
_cell.length_b   1.000
_cell.length_c   1.000
_cell.angle_alpha   90.00
_cell.angle_beta   90.00
_cell.angle_gamma   90.00
#
_symmetry.space_group_name_H-M   'P 1'
#
loop_
_entity.id
_entity.type
_entity.pdbx_description
1 polymer ?
#
loop_
_entity_poly.entity_id
_entity_poly.type
_entity_poly.pdbx_seq_one_letter_code
_entity_poly.pdbx_strand_id
1 'polypeptide(L)'
;MGCLDETQTLEYGQVFVHCSIPGRSSEGNFVVKGKVVVAKNPCLHPGDVRLLDAIDVKALHHMVDCVVFPQKGKRPHPNECSGSDLDGDLYFVCWDTELTCIKQVKPMSYKPAPTIQLDHDVTIEEVQEYFANYMVNDGLGAIANAHTVFADKNSKKAMSAECIKLAKLFSIAVDFPKTGVPANLPRNLRVHEYPDFMDKPNKATYVSNGVLGKLFRGVKDVSSDVSAFEIFTREVATKCYDPDMEVDGFEKYLREAFDYKTKYDFKLGNLMDYYGIKTEPELVSGNILKMAKSFDKRKDLEQIAFAMKSLRKEVRFWFNENESKSTYDDIQDEYARASAWYCVTYHPDYWGCYNEGTKRDHFLSFPWCVADKLIQIKREKMSMRNSSPKSSLLHTILMG
;
A
#
# COMPACT_ATOMS: atom_id res chain seq x y z
N MET A 1 -11.44 -5.09 -12.28
CA MET A 1 -12.37 -6.23 -12.10
C MET A 1 -12.53 -6.97 -13.42
N GLY A 2 -12.86 -8.26 -13.41
CA GLY A 2 -13.22 -9.00 -14.63
C GLY A 2 -14.71 -8.86 -14.99
N CYS A 3 -15.02 -8.73 -16.27
CA CYS A 3 -16.38 -8.66 -16.81
C CYS A 3 -16.55 -9.58 -18.02
N LEU A 4 -17.79 -9.91 -18.37
CA LEU A 4 -18.12 -10.67 -19.58
C LEU A 4 -18.49 -9.72 -20.73
N ASP A 5 -18.07 -10.04 -21.95
CA ASP A 5 -18.57 -9.39 -23.15
C ASP A 5 -19.97 -9.88 -23.51
N GLU A 6 -20.99 -9.12 -23.11
CA GLU A 6 -22.39 -9.39 -23.46
C GLU A 6 -22.72 -9.08 -24.93
N THR A 7 -21.85 -8.35 -25.64
CA THR A 7 -22.07 -7.98 -27.04
C THR A 7 -21.63 -9.08 -28.02
N GLN A 8 -20.93 -10.11 -27.54
CA GLN A 8 -20.39 -11.22 -28.32
C GLN A 8 -19.47 -10.78 -29.47
N THR A 9 -18.72 -9.70 -29.25
CA THR A 9 -17.80 -9.14 -30.24
C THR A 9 -16.38 -9.68 -30.10
N LEU A 10 -15.94 -10.00 -28.88
CA LEU A 10 -14.62 -10.56 -28.61
C LEU A 10 -14.56 -12.06 -28.99
N GLU A 11 -13.49 -12.45 -29.69
CA GLU A 11 -13.16 -13.85 -29.98
C GLU A 11 -12.35 -14.50 -28.86
N TYR A 12 -12.30 -15.83 -28.86
CA TYR A 12 -11.47 -16.57 -27.91
C TYR A 12 -9.98 -16.24 -28.09
N GLY A 13 -9.29 -15.90 -27.00
CA GLY A 13 -7.93 -15.38 -26.99
C GLY A 13 -7.85 -13.86 -26.94
N GLN A 14 -8.97 -13.15 -27.08
CA GLN A 14 -9.03 -11.68 -27.05
C GLN A 14 -9.57 -11.16 -25.73
N VAL A 15 -9.23 -9.92 -25.38
CA VAL A 15 -9.82 -9.16 -24.27
C VAL A 15 -10.01 -7.70 -24.66
N PHE A 16 -10.87 -6.98 -23.94
CA PHE A 16 -10.97 -5.52 -24.02
C PHE A 16 -10.60 -4.90 -22.67
N VAL A 17 -9.75 -3.88 -22.69
CA VAL A 17 -9.28 -3.17 -21.49
C VAL A 17 -9.23 -1.68 -21.78
N HIS A 18 -9.96 -0.92 -20.98
CA HIS A 18 -10.06 0.53 -21.09
C HIS A 18 -9.79 1.14 -19.72
N CYS A 19 -8.76 1.97 -19.63
CA CYS A 19 -8.28 2.52 -18.37
C CYS A 19 -8.55 4.01 -18.29
N SER A 20 -8.99 4.47 -17.12
CA SER A 20 -9.00 5.88 -16.76
C SER A 20 -7.60 6.37 -16.40
N ILE A 21 -7.30 7.63 -16.66
CA ILE A 21 -6.06 8.27 -16.20
C ILE A 21 -6.34 9.00 -14.88
N PRO A 22 -5.65 8.64 -13.77
CA PRO A 22 -5.85 9.30 -12.49
C PRO A 22 -5.64 10.81 -12.59
N GLY A 23 -6.63 11.60 -12.11
CA GLY A 23 -6.53 13.05 -12.05
C GLY A 23 -6.89 13.81 -13.33
N ARG A 24 -7.43 13.15 -14.36
CA ARG A 24 -8.01 13.79 -15.55
C ARG A 24 -9.48 13.38 -15.73
N SER A 25 -10.27 14.23 -16.40
CA SER A 25 -11.64 13.90 -16.83
C SER A 25 -11.65 12.73 -17.82
N SER A 26 -12.82 12.15 -18.09
CA SER A 26 -13.04 11.01 -19.01
C SER A 26 -12.44 11.18 -20.41
N GLU A 27 -12.09 12.40 -20.82
CA GLU A 27 -11.38 12.71 -22.07
C GLU A 27 -9.94 12.17 -22.12
N GLY A 28 -9.39 11.72 -20.98
CA GLY A 28 -8.05 11.13 -20.89
C GLY A 28 -8.00 9.60 -20.95
N ASN A 29 -9.14 8.90 -21.03
CA ASN A 29 -9.12 7.43 -20.98
C ASN A 29 -8.42 6.82 -22.21
N PHE A 30 -7.80 5.66 -22.05
CA PHE A 30 -7.11 4.97 -23.14
C PHE A 30 -7.43 3.48 -23.19
N VAL A 31 -7.57 2.98 -24.42
CA VAL A 31 -7.79 1.55 -24.70
C VAL A 31 -6.46 0.86 -24.92
N VAL A 32 -6.22 -0.23 -24.19
CA VAL A 32 -5.02 -1.05 -24.33
C VAL A 32 -5.13 -1.89 -25.60
N LYS A 33 -4.05 -1.95 -26.39
CA LYS A 33 -3.97 -2.71 -27.65
C LYS A 33 -2.72 -3.58 -27.65
N GLY A 34 -2.84 -4.77 -28.23
CA GLY A 34 -1.72 -5.70 -28.41
C GLY A 34 -1.66 -6.78 -27.34
N LYS A 35 -0.49 -7.41 -27.18
CA LYS A 35 -0.34 -8.55 -26.27
C LYS A 35 -0.42 -8.11 -24.82
N VAL A 36 -1.19 -8.85 -24.04
CA VAL A 36 -1.34 -8.61 -22.61
C VAL A 36 -1.19 -9.90 -21.83
N VAL A 37 -0.52 -9.81 -20.69
CA VAL A 37 -0.49 -10.85 -19.68
C VAL A 37 -1.65 -10.63 -18.72
N VAL A 38 -2.46 -11.67 -18.52
CA VAL A 38 -3.58 -11.70 -17.59
C VAL A 38 -3.36 -12.82 -16.59
N ALA A 39 -3.49 -12.51 -15.29
CA ALA A 39 -3.40 -13.50 -14.22
C ALA A 39 -4.32 -13.14 -13.05
N LYS A 40 -4.73 -14.13 -12.28
CA LYS A 40 -5.43 -13.96 -11.00
C LYS A 40 -4.48 -14.33 -9.86
N ASN A 41 -4.46 -13.53 -8.80
CA ASN A 41 -3.76 -13.88 -7.57
C ASN A 41 -4.71 -14.63 -6.62
N PRO A 42 -4.24 -15.71 -5.93
CA PRO A 42 -2.91 -16.32 -6.02
C PRO A 42 -2.70 -17.12 -7.32
N CYS A 43 -1.53 -16.98 -7.94
CA CYS A 43 -1.15 -17.70 -9.16
C CYS A 43 -0.12 -18.78 -8.83
N LEU A 44 -0.51 -20.06 -8.85
CA LEU A 44 0.37 -21.17 -8.46
C LEU A 44 0.78 -22.02 -9.66
N HIS A 45 -0.17 -22.43 -10.49
CA HIS A 45 0.12 -23.29 -11.62
C HIS A 45 0.71 -22.45 -12.78
N PRO A 46 1.76 -22.91 -13.48
CA PRO A 46 2.39 -22.13 -14.56
C PRO A 46 1.44 -21.72 -15.69
N GLY A 47 0.35 -22.46 -15.87
CA GLY A 47 -0.69 -22.18 -16.86
C GLY A 47 -1.72 -21.13 -16.44
N ASP A 48 -1.66 -20.62 -15.21
CA ASP A 48 -2.61 -19.62 -14.67
C ASP A 48 -2.32 -18.23 -15.21
N VAL A 49 -1.12 -18.02 -15.74
CA VAL A 49 -0.73 -16.81 -16.45
C VAL A 49 -1.08 -16.98 -17.93
N ARG A 50 -1.95 -16.10 -18.44
CA ARG A 50 -2.47 -16.16 -19.80
C ARG A 50 -1.93 -14.98 -20.61
N LEU A 51 -1.36 -15.28 -21.77
CA LEU A 51 -1.10 -14.31 -22.82
C LEU A 51 -2.35 -14.22 -23.72
N LEU A 52 -2.96 -13.04 -23.78
CA LEU A 52 -4.15 -12.73 -24.57
C LEU A 52 -3.87 -11.51 -25.46
N ASP A 53 -4.73 -11.28 -26.45
CA ASP A 53 -4.62 -10.11 -27.33
C ASP A 53 -5.69 -9.08 -26.95
N ALA A 54 -5.26 -7.92 -26.42
CA ALA A 54 -6.14 -6.79 -26.16
C ALA A 54 -6.49 -6.10 -27.47
N ILE A 55 -7.80 -6.03 -27.77
CA ILE A 55 -8.34 -5.41 -28.97
C ILE A 55 -9.28 -4.27 -28.63
N ASP A 56 -9.39 -3.32 -29.54
CA ASP A 56 -10.27 -2.18 -29.39
C ASP A 56 -11.62 -2.44 -30.06
N VAL A 57 -12.66 -2.43 -29.25
CA VAL A 57 -14.04 -2.69 -29.64
C VAL A 57 -14.90 -1.50 -29.23
N LYS A 58 -15.37 -0.74 -30.22
CA LYS A 58 -16.20 0.45 -30.00
C LYS A 58 -17.44 0.18 -29.15
N ALA A 59 -18.09 -0.97 -29.35
CA ALA A 59 -19.27 -1.36 -28.59
C ALA A 59 -18.99 -1.49 -27.08
N LEU A 60 -17.74 -1.76 -26.68
CA LEU A 60 -17.31 -1.95 -25.30
C LEU A 60 -16.69 -0.70 -24.67
N HIS A 61 -16.64 0.45 -25.36
CA HIS A 61 -16.01 1.68 -24.83
C HIS A 61 -16.63 2.20 -23.53
N HIS A 62 -17.89 1.85 -23.26
CA HIS A 62 -18.57 2.16 -22.02
C HIS A 62 -18.04 1.37 -20.80
N MET A 63 -17.35 0.25 -21.04
CA MET A 63 -16.73 -0.59 -20.01
C MET A 63 -15.36 0.00 -19.65
N VAL A 64 -15.24 0.69 -18.51
CA VAL A 64 -14.02 1.37 -18.06
C VAL A 64 -13.53 0.74 -16.76
N ASP A 65 -12.21 0.70 -16.55
CA ASP A 65 -11.52 0.17 -15.36
C ASP A 65 -11.83 -1.31 -15.04
N CYS A 66 -12.12 -2.06 -16.10
CA CYS A 66 -12.32 -3.51 -16.07
C CYS A 66 -11.65 -4.19 -17.26
N VAL A 67 -11.40 -5.49 -17.11
CA VAL A 67 -11.00 -6.37 -18.21
C VAL A 67 -12.23 -7.16 -18.64
N VAL A 68 -12.60 -7.02 -19.91
CA VAL A 68 -13.76 -7.70 -20.49
C VAL A 68 -13.27 -8.94 -21.24
N PHE A 69 -13.80 -10.10 -20.85
CA PHE A 69 -13.48 -11.41 -21.40
C PHE A 69 -14.53 -11.86 -22.43
N PRO A 70 -14.13 -12.68 -23.42
CA PRO A 70 -15.03 -13.16 -24.46
C PRO A 70 -16.00 -14.19 -23.89
N GLN A 71 -17.25 -14.15 -24.34
CA GLN A 71 -18.21 -15.25 -24.12
C GLN A 71 -17.88 -16.47 -25.00
N LYS A 72 -17.18 -16.25 -26.12
CA LYS A 72 -16.82 -17.29 -27.09
C LYS A 72 -15.61 -18.10 -26.64
N GLY A 73 -15.60 -19.39 -26.99
CA GLY A 73 -14.42 -20.24 -26.86
C GLY A 73 -14.69 -21.60 -26.23
N LYS A 74 -13.62 -22.38 -26.09
CA LYS A 74 -13.69 -23.76 -25.56
C LYS A 74 -13.71 -23.82 -24.04
N ARG A 75 -13.21 -22.77 -23.38
CA ARG A 75 -13.08 -22.66 -21.92
C ARG A 75 -13.03 -21.17 -21.55
N PRO A 76 -13.75 -20.70 -20.52
CA PRO A 76 -13.66 -19.31 -20.10
C PRO A 76 -12.25 -18.94 -19.66
N HIS A 77 -11.69 -17.82 -20.16
CA HIS A 77 -10.38 -17.32 -19.72
C HIS A 77 -10.30 -17.03 -18.20
N PRO A 78 -11.35 -16.50 -17.54
CA PRO A 78 -11.42 -16.46 -16.08
C PRO A 78 -11.05 -17.79 -15.42
N ASN A 79 -11.66 -18.89 -15.88
CA ASN A 79 -11.41 -20.22 -15.35
C ASN A 79 -10.01 -20.76 -15.68
N GLU A 80 -9.37 -20.25 -16.74
CA GLU A 80 -7.96 -20.55 -17.06
C GLU A 80 -6.99 -19.84 -16.12
N CYS A 81 -7.40 -18.71 -15.54
CA CYS A 81 -6.64 -17.92 -14.59
C CYS A 81 -6.93 -18.38 -13.15
N SER A 82 -6.30 -19.46 -12.69
CA SER A 82 -6.47 -19.97 -11.32
C SER A 82 -7.92 -20.35 -10.95
N GLY A 83 -8.73 -20.80 -11.91
CA GLY A 83 -10.11 -21.23 -11.65
C GLY A 83 -11.07 -20.09 -11.30
N SER A 84 -10.71 -18.85 -11.63
CA SER A 84 -11.52 -17.65 -11.39
C SER A 84 -12.91 -17.71 -12.03
N ASP A 85 -13.81 -16.89 -11.49
CA ASP A 85 -15.06 -16.54 -12.12
C ASP A 85 -15.19 -15.01 -12.26
N LEU A 86 -16.42 -14.50 -12.38
CA LEU A 86 -16.74 -13.09 -12.62
C LEU A 86 -17.71 -12.56 -11.55
N ASP A 87 -17.54 -12.97 -10.30
CA ASP A 87 -18.37 -12.53 -9.16
C ASP A 87 -17.82 -11.28 -8.42
N GLY A 88 -16.72 -10.70 -8.93
CA GLY A 88 -15.99 -9.60 -8.30
C GLY A 88 -14.47 -9.74 -8.38
N ASP A 89 -13.98 -10.85 -8.94
CA ASP A 89 -12.56 -11.15 -9.10
C ASP A 89 -11.74 -10.02 -9.77
N LEU A 90 -10.57 -9.75 -9.19
CA LEU A 90 -9.58 -8.82 -9.70
C LEU A 90 -8.47 -9.55 -10.44
N TYR A 91 -8.11 -9.01 -11.61
CA TYR A 91 -7.09 -9.56 -12.48
C TYR A 91 -5.92 -8.60 -12.57
N PHE A 92 -4.71 -9.16 -12.52
CA PHE A 92 -3.51 -8.48 -12.97
C PHE A 92 -3.49 -8.48 -14.49
N VAL A 93 -3.43 -7.29 -15.10
CA VAL A 93 -3.29 -7.11 -16.54
C VAL A 93 -2.04 -6.29 -16.79
N CYS A 94 -1.14 -6.79 -17.63
CA CYS A 94 0.12 -6.13 -17.97
C CYS A 94 0.34 -6.14 -19.48
N TRP A 95 0.58 -4.95 -20.03
CA TRP A 95 0.92 -4.73 -21.44
C TRP A 95 2.38 -4.30 -21.63
N ASP A 96 3.22 -4.48 -20.61
CA ASP A 96 4.65 -4.23 -20.72
C ASP A 96 5.28 -5.27 -21.66
N THR A 97 5.93 -4.79 -22.71
CA THR A 97 6.53 -5.64 -23.74
C THR A 97 7.59 -6.59 -23.18
N GLU A 98 8.30 -6.22 -22.11
CA GLU A 98 9.30 -7.09 -21.48
C GLU A 98 8.65 -8.27 -20.74
N LEU A 99 7.43 -8.06 -20.22
CA LEU A 99 6.67 -9.08 -19.48
C LEU A 99 5.72 -9.89 -20.36
N THR A 100 5.44 -9.46 -21.59
CA THR A 100 4.58 -10.20 -22.54
C THR A 100 5.28 -11.34 -23.29
N CYS A 101 6.60 -11.49 -23.13
CA CYS A 101 7.41 -12.55 -23.78
C CYS A 101 7.30 -13.93 -23.10
N ILE A 102 6.21 -14.21 -22.38
CA ILE A 102 6.05 -15.46 -21.63
C ILE A 102 5.67 -16.65 -22.51
N LYS A 103 6.21 -17.82 -22.17
CA LYS A 103 5.76 -19.08 -22.77
C LYS A 103 4.47 -19.54 -22.11
N GLN A 104 3.38 -19.61 -22.87
CA GLN A 104 2.14 -20.16 -22.36
C GLN A 104 2.27 -21.65 -22.03
N VAL A 105 1.81 -22.00 -20.84
CA VAL A 105 1.60 -23.39 -20.40
C VAL A 105 0.09 -23.66 -20.43
N LYS A 106 -0.29 -24.91 -20.68
CA LYS A 106 -1.69 -25.32 -20.63
C LYS A 106 -2.25 -25.08 -19.22
N PRO A 107 -3.38 -24.38 -19.06
CA PRO A 107 -3.99 -24.15 -17.76
C PRO A 107 -4.36 -25.47 -17.07
N MET A 108 -4.25 -25.49 -15.74
CA MET A 108 -4.70 -26.63 -14.95
C MET A 108 -6.22 -26.82 -15.11
N SER A 109 -6.71 -28.05 -14.94
CA SER A 109 -8.14 -28.33 -14.83
C SER A 109 -8.61 -28.04 -13.40
N TYR A 110 -9.42 -26.99 -13.22
CA TYR A 110 -10.06 -26.61 -11.96
C TYR A 110 -11.43 -27.29 -11.84
N LYS A 111 -11.46 -28.62 -11.92
CA LYS A 111 -12.70 -29.35 -11.66
C LYS A 111 -12.92 -29.41 -10.15
N PRO A 112 -14.06 -28.94 -9.62
CA PRO A 112 -14.34 -29.01 -8.19
C PRO A 112 -14.25 -30.46 -7.68
N ALA A 113 -13.86 -30.61 -6.42
CA ALA A 113 -14.04 -31.87 -5.74
C ALA A 113 -15.55 -32.19 -5.64
N PRO A 114 -15.96 -33.47 -5.68
CA PRO A 114 -17.35 -33.83 -5.44
C PRO A 114 -17.80 -33.28 -4.09
N THR A 115 -18.89 -32.52 -4.08
CA THR A 115 -19.53 -32.06 -2.85
C THR A 115 -20.05 -33.26 -2.07
N ILE A 116 -19.84 -33.25 -0.74
CA ILE A 116 -20.52 -34.18 0.15
C ILE A 116 -22.01 -33.81 0.12
N GLN A 117 -22.84 -34.66 -0.48
CA GLN A 117 -24.30 -34.49 -0.42
C GLN A 117 -24.83 -35.36 0.71
N LEU A 118 -25.59 -34.73 1.60
CA LEU A 118 -26.37 -35.42 2.62
C LEU A 118 -27.71 -35.83 2.01
N ASP A 119 -28.20 -37.00 2.41
CA ASP A 119 -29.50 -37.54 1.99
C ASP A 119 -30.67 -37.05 2.87
N HIS A 120 -30.41 -36.09 3.76
CA HIS A 120 -31.34 -35.53 4.73
C HIS A 120 -31.09 -34.03 4.96
N ASP A 121 -32.01 -33.40 5.70
CA ASP A 121 -31.90 -31.98 6.06
C ASP A 121 -30.77 -31.76 7.08
N VAL A 122 -29.97 -30.71 6.84
CA VAL A 122 -28.79 -30.38 7.66
C VAL A 122 -29.19 -30.11 9.11
N THR A 123 -28.58 -30.83 10.04
CA THR A 123 -28.77 -30.65 11.48
C THR A 123 -27.78 -29.64 12.08
N ILE A 124 -28.10 -29.07 13.25
CA ILE A 124 -27.19 -28.12 13.91
C ILE A 124 -25.91 -28.80 14.42
N GLU A 125 -26.01 -30.07 14.80
CA GLU A 125 -24.89 -30.90 15.25
C GLU A 125 -23.86 -31.10 14.13
N GLU A 126 -24.32 -31.35 12.90
CA GLU A 126 -23.44 -31.48 11.72
C GLU A 126 -22.76 -30.15 11.38
N VAL A 127 -23.44 -29.01 11.58
CA VAL A 127 -22.83 -27.69 11.42
C VAL A 127 -21.71 -27.47 12.45
N GLN A 128 -21.93 -27.88 13.71
CA GLN A 128 -20.92 -27.80 14.76
C GLN A 128 -19.71 -28.69 14.44
N GLU A 129 -19.96 -29.94 14.03
CA GLU A 129 -18.91 -30.87 13.63
C GLU A 129 -18.13 -30.35 12.43
N TYR A 130 -18.81 -29.81 11.42
CA TYR A 130 -18.18 -29.19 10.26
C TYR A 130 -17.26 -28.04 10.67
N PHE A 131 -17.70 -27.18 11.59
CA PHE A 131 -16.90 -26.06 12.06
C PHE A 131 -15.62 -26.55 12.78
N ALA A 132 -15.74 -27.55 13.65
CA ALA A 132 -14.59 -28.17 14.31
C ALA A 132 -13.63 -28.82 13.29
N ASN A 133 -14.17 -29.56 12.33
CA ASN A 133 -13.40 -30.19 11.26
C ASN A 133 -12.69 -29.14 10.39
N TYR A 134 -13.34 -28.02 10.08
CA TYR A 134 -12.73 -26.92 9.34
C TYR A 134 -11.54 -26.32 10.09
N MET A 135 -11.69 -26.04 11.38
CA MET A 135 -10.62 -25.46 12.22
C MET A 135 -9.37 -26.35 12.29
N VAL A 136 -9.55 -27.68 12.30
CA VAL A 136 -8.44 -28.64 12.37
C VAL A 136 -7.76 -28.85 11.02
N ASN A 137 -8.55 -28.83 9.93
CA ASN A 137 -8.10 -29.25 8.61
C ASN A 137 -7.82 -28.10 7.63
N ASP A 138 -8.01 -26.83 8.02
CA ASP A 138 -7.62 -25.69 7.19
C ASP A 138 -6.08 -25.65 7.00
N GLY A 139 -5.66 -26.17 5.85
CA GLY A 139 -4.27 -26.26 5.43
C GLY A 139 -3.88 -25.24 4.37
N LEU A 140 -4.75 -24.29 4.00
CA LEU A 140 -4.54 -23.42 2.83
C LEU A 140 -3.21 -22.66 2.92
N GLY A 141 -2.95 -22.03 4.07
CA GLY A 141 -1.71 -21.29 4.31
C GLY A 141 -0.46 -22.18 4.35
N ALA A 142 -0.58 -23.42 4.83
CA ALA A 142 0.54 -24.37 4.84
C ALA A 142 0.89 -24.84 3.42
N ILE A 143 -0.12 -25.11 2.59
CA ILE A 143 0.06 -25.49 1.18
C ILE A 143 0.68 -24.34 0.38
N ALA A 144 0.19 -23.11 0.57
CA ALA A 144 0.74 -21.92 -0.09
C ALA A 144 2.22 -21.70 0.26
N ASN A 145 2.56 -21.77 1.54
CA ASN A 145 3.94 -21.64 2.01
C ASN A 145 4.83 -22.76 1.43
N ALA A 146 4.33 -24.00 1.41
CA ALA A 146 5.06 -25.12 0.82
C ALA A 146 5.33 -24.86 -0.67
N HIS A 147 4.33 -24.41 -1.43
CA HIS A 147 4.50 -24.08 -2.85
C HIS A 147 5.60 -23.06 -3.06
N THR A 148 5.61 -21.96 -2.31
CA THR A 148 6.65 -20.92 -2.39
C THR A 148 8.05 -21.49 -2.13
N VAL A 149 8.21 -22.33 -1.11
CA VAL A 149 9.52 -22.92 -0.78
C VAL A 149 9.98 -23.91 -1.84
N PHE A 150 9.11 -24.83 -2.29
CA PHE A 150 9.47 -25.80 -3.33
C PHE A 150 9.75 -25.12 -4.67
N ALA A 151 9.00 -24.06 -5.00
CA ALA A 151 9.26 -23.26 -6.18
C ALA A 151 10.60 -22.53 -6.09
N ASP A 152 11.05 -22.10 -4.90
CA ASP A 152 12.36 -21.48 -4.77
C ASP A 152 13.50 -22.50 -4.90
N LYS A 153 13.42 -23.64 -4.18
CA LYS A 153 14.45 -24.68 -4.13
C LYS A 153 14.66 -25.41 -5.46
N ASN A 154 13.58 -25.65 -6.21
CA ASN A 154 13.66 -26.45 -7.43
C ASN A 154 14.09 -25.60 -8.64
N SER A 155 15.00 -26.11 -9.47
CA SER A 155 15.44 -25.41 -10.69
C SER A 155 14.31 -25.20 -11.70
N LYS A 156 13.32 -26.09 -11.72
CA LYS A 156 12.11 -25.99 -12.57
C LYS A 156 11.05 -25.04 -11.99
N LYS A 157 11.27 -24.43 -10.83
CA LYS A 157 10.35 -23.48 -10.18
C LYS A 157 8.93 -24.05 -10.06
N ALA A 158 7.91 -23.27 -10.40
CA ALA A 158 6.51 -23.68 -10.40
C ALA A 158 6.18 -24.83 -11.37
N MET A 159 7.05 -25.14 -12.33
CA MET A 159 6.88 -26.29 -13.24
C MET A 159 7.36 -27.61 -12.63
N SER A 160 7.89 -27.61 -11.41
CA SER A 160 8.26 -28.83 -10.69
C SER A 160 7.03 -29.71 -10.38
N ALA A 161 7.22 -31.02 -10.29
CA ALA A 161 6.12 -31.95 -10.02
C ALA A 161 5.51 -31.70 -8.64
N GLU A 162 6.33 -31.31 -7.67
CA GLU A 162 5.94 -30.90 -6.33
C GLU A 162 5.04 -29.66 -6.37
N CYS A 163 5.43 -28.62 -7.09
CA CYS A 163 4.63 -27.40 -7.22
C CYS A 163 3.31 -27.64 -7.95
N ILE A 164 3.32 -28.44 -9.03
CA ILE A 164 2.08 -28.82 -9.73
C ILE A 164 1.14 -29.59 -8.80
N LYS A 165 1.66 -30.49 -7.95
CA LYS A 165 0.85 -31.21 -6.96
C LYS A 165 0.33 -30.27 -5.86
N LEU A 166 1.14 -29.33 -5.40
CA LEU A 166 0.75 -28.32 -4.42
C LEU A 166 -0.32 -27.37 -4.98
N ALA A 167 -0.23 -26.97 -6.25
CA ALA A 167 -1.26 -26.17 -6.92
C ALA A 167 -2.61 -26.90 -6.97
N LYS A 168 -2.60 -28.23 -7.20
CA LYS A 168 -3.82 -29.05 -7.12
C LYS A 168 -4.40 -29.10 -5.72
N LEU A 169 -3.57 -29.31 -4.71
CA LEU A 169 -4.01 -29.32 -3.31
C LEU A 169 -4.53 -27.95 -2.88
N PHE A 170 -3.92 -26.87 -3.38
CA PHE A 170 -4.36 -25.50 -3.09
C PHE A 170 -5.76 -25.24 -3.65
N SER A 171 -6.05 -25.67 -4.88
CA SER A 171 -7.40 -25.59 -5.45
C SER A 171 -8.44 -26.33 -4.60
N ILE A 172 -8.11 -27.54 -4.11
CA ILE A 172 -9.00 -28.31 -3.22
C ILE A 172 -9.20 -27.57 -1.89
N ALA A 173 -8.13 -26.98 -1.33
CA ALA A 173 -8.20 -26.25 -0.07
C ALA A 173 -9.06 -24.98 -0.16
N VAL A 174 -9.02 -24.26 -1.29
CA VAL A 174 -9.88 -23.09 -1.52
C VAL A 174 -11.35 -23.48 -1.55
N ASP A 175 -11.66 -24.63 -2.14
CA ASP A 175 -13.04 -25.15 -2.22
C ASP A 175 -13.46 -25.96 -1.00
N PHE A 176 -12.60 -26.16 0.00
CA PHE A 176 -12.92 -26.90 1.22
C PHE A 176 -14.15 -26.35 1.98
N PRO A 177 -14.30 -25.02 2.17
CA PRO A 177 -15.52 -24.42 2.73
C PRO A 177 -16.82 -24.81 1.99
N LYS A 178 -16.73 -25.09 0.68
CA LYS A 178 -17.90 -25.38 -0.18
C LYS A 178 -18.15 -26.87 -0.34
N THR A 179 -17.08 -27.67 -0.36
CA THR A 179 -17.12 -29.10 -0.71
C THR A 179 -17.08 -30.01 0.50
N GLY A 180 -16.52 -29.54 1.62
CA GLY A 180 -16.25 -30.34 2.81
C GLY A 180 -15.09 -31.34 2.68
N VAL A 181 -14.34 -31.30 1.57
CA VAL A 181 -13.20 -32.19 1.32
C VAL A 181 -11.90 -31.51 1.74
N PRO A 182 -11.20 -31.99 2.80
CA PRO A 182 -9.96 -31.38 3.25
C PRO A 182 -8.77 -31.69 2.33
N ALA A 183 -7.92 -30.69 2.09
CA ALA A 183 -6.69 -30.85 1.33
C ALA A 183 -5.55 -31.37 2.22
N ASN A 184 -5.29 -32.67 2.15
CA ASN A 184 -4.24 -33.30 2.95
C ASN A 184 -2.84 -33.06 2.35
N LEU A 185 -2.00 -32.29 3.05
CA LEU A 185 -0.60 -32.05 2.66
C LEU A 185 0.27 -33.30 2.93
N PRO A 186 0.78 -33.99 1.89
CA PRO A 186 1.62 -35.17 2.05
C PRO A 186 2.90 -34.88 2.82
N ARG A 187 3.41 -35.87 3.57
CA ARG A 187 4.62 -35.72 4.41
C ARG A 187 5.84 -35.26 3.60
N ASN A 188 6.00 -35.75 2.38
CA ASN A 188 7.12 -35.38 1.50
C ASN A 188 7.03 -33.95 0.95
N LEU A 189 5.89 -33.27 1.10
CA LEU A 189 5.67 -31.89 0.70
C LEU A 189 5.60 -30.94 1.90
N ARG A 190 5.98 -31.41 3.10
CA ARG A 190 6.09 -30.56 4.29
C ARG A 190 7.45 -29.87 4.32
N VAL A 191 7.44 -28.59 4.67
CA VAL A 191 8.64 -27.76 4.68
C VAL A 191 9.19 -27.61 6.09
N HIS A 192 10.48 -27.88 6.24
CA HIS A 192 11.22 -27.71 7.49
C HIS A 192 12.10 -26.45 7.51
N GLU A 193 12.46 -25.95 6.33
CA GLU A 193 13.40 -24.84 6.16
C GLU A 193 12.87 -23.87 5.10
N TYR A 194 12.89 -22.59 5.41
CA TYR A 194 12.24 -21.54 4.62
C TYR A 194 13.28 -20.61 3.96
N PRO A 195 13.00 -20.05 2.78
CA PRO A 195 13.89 -19.05 2.21
C PRO A 195 13.89 -17.78 3.08
N ASP A 196 15.03 -17.10 3.11
CA ASP A 196 15.28 -15.88 3.88
C ASP A 196 14.26 -14.77 3.63
N PHE A 197 13.79 -14.62 2.39
CA PHE A 197 12.78 -13.61 2.04
C PHE A 197 11.40 -13.83 2.67
N MET A 198 11.12 -15.00 3.24
CA MET A 198 9.88 -15.24 4.00
C MET A 198 9.95 -14.74 5.44
N ASP A 199 11.13 -14.28 5.91
CA ASP A 199 11.38 -13.61 7.19
C ASP A 199 10.68 -14.28 8.38
N LYS A 200 10.84 -15.60 8.52
CA LYS A 200 10.26 -16.38 9.63
C LYS A 200 11.26 -16.50 10.79
N PRO A 201 11.19 -15.67 11.85
CA PRO A 201 12.24 -15.58 12.87
C PRO A 201 12.44 -16.87 13.68
N ASN A 202 11.38 -17.66 13.86
CA ASN A 202 11.38 -18.87 14.69
C ASN A 202 11.50 -20.17 13.86
N LYS A 203 12.02 -20.10 12.63
CA LYS A 203 12.16 -21.26 11.73
C LYS A 203 13.57 -21.29 11.14
N ALA A 204 14.04 -22.49 10.80
CA ALA A 204 15.27 -22.64 10.04
C ALA A 204 15.12 -21.95 8.68
N THR A 205 16.13 -21.18 8.29
CA THR A 205 16.13 -20.40 7.05
C THR A 205 17.38 -20.66 6.21
N TYR A 206 17.23 -20.57 4.89
CA TYR A 206 18.33 -20.60 3.92
C TYR A 206 18.32 -19.35 3.04
N VAL A 207 19.48 -18.98 2.52
CA VAL A 207 19.61 -17.84 1.59
C VAL A 207 19.09 -18.24 0.22
N SER A 208 18.01 -17.59 -0.24
CA SER A 208 17.47 -17.84 -1.59
C SER A 208 18.35 -17.20 -2.66
N ASN A 209 18.72 -18.00 -3.67
CA ASN A 209 19.42 -17.53 -4.86
C ASN A 209 18.48 -16.98 -5.95
N GLY A 210 17.15 -17.06 -5.73
CA GLY A 210 16.14 -16.56 -6.65
C GLY A 210 16.03 -15.04 -6.66
N VAL A 211 15.25 -14.52 -7.63
CA VAL A 211 14.98 -13.08 -7.75
C VAL A 211 14.35 -12.53 -6.47
N LEU A 212 13.41 -13.27 -5.85
CA LEU A 212 12.78 -12.85 -4.59
C LEU A 212 13.78 -12.68 -3.45
N GLY A 213 14.71 -13.62 -3.28
CA GLY A 213 15.79 -13.51 -2.28
C GLY A 213 16.69 -12.30 -2.52
N LYS A 214 17.10 -12.08 -3.77
CA LYS A 214 17.94 -10.93 -4.14
C LYS A 214 17.24 -9.60 -3.90
N LEU A 215 15.97 -9.48 -4.30
CA LEU A 215 15.16 -8.27 -4.08
C LEU A 215 14.95 -8.02 -2.58
N PHE A 216 14.62 -9.07 -1.82
CA PHE A 216 14.43 -8.96 -0.38
C PHE A 216 15.68 -8.45 0.33
N ARG A 217 16.85 -9.03 0.05
CA ARG A 217 18.12 -8.58 0.63
C ARG A 217 18.46 -7.15 0.18
N GLY A 218 18.31 -6.85 -1.11
CA GLY A 218 18.53 -5.50 -1.64
C GLY A 218 17.69 -4.43 -0.94
N VAL A 219 16.43 -4.72 -0.61
CA VAL A 219 15.57 -3.77 0.14
C VAL A 219 15.87 -3.79 1.64
N LYS A 220 16.17 -4.97 2.21
CA LYS A 220 16.47 -5.10 3.64
C LYS A 220 17.72 -4.31 4.00
N ASP A 221 18.75 -4.36 3.15
CA ASP A 221 19.99 -3.60 3.30
C ASP A 221 19.72 -2.07 3.26
N VAL A 222 18.84 -1.61 2.36
CA VAL A 222 18.41 -0.20 2.31
C VAL A 222 17.60 0.19 3.56
N SER A 223 16.74 -0.71 4.08
CA SER A 223 15.94 -0.41 5.27
C SER A 223 16.75 -0.33 6.57
N SER A 224 17.90 -1.00 6.66
CA SER A 224 18.85 -0.79 7.76
C SER A 224 19.47 0.61 7.71
N ASP A 225 19.74 1.14 6.51
CA ASP A 225 20.24 2.51 6.34
C ASP A 225 19.15 3.57 6.60
N VAL A 226 17.86 3.21 6.49
CA VAL A 226 16.74 4.09 6.89
C VAL A 226 16.72 4.36 8.40
N SER A 227 17.33 3.50 9.23
CA SER A 227 17.60 3.84 10.63
C SER A 227 18.60 4.99 10.81
N ALA A 228 19.29 5.35 9.72
CA ALA A 228 20.15 6.52 9.58
C ALA A 228 19.48 7.66 8.80
N PHE A 229 18.14 7.77 8.77
CA PHE A 229 17.58 9.12 8.70
C PHE A 229 18.17 9.88 9.88
N GLU A 230 18.98 10.89 9.58
CA GLU A 230 19.60 11.76 10.58
C GLU A 230 18.52 12.11 11.61
N ILE A 231 18.67 11.59 12.84
CA ILE A 231 17.82 11.96 13.96
C ILE A 231 17.78 13.48 13.93
N PHE A 232 16.60 14.08 13.91
CA PHE A 232 16.50 15.53 13.90
C PHE A 232 17.15 16.04 15.18
N THR A 233 18.40 16.49 15.09
CA THR A 233 19.17 17.03 16.21
C THR A 233 19.06 18.55 16.24
N ARG A 234 19.50 19.15 17.34
CA ARG A 234 19.64 20.61 17.44
C ARG A 234 20.54 21.18 16.32
N GLU A 235 21.56 20.44 15.88
CA GLU A 235 22.44 20.87 14.78
C GLU A 235 21.71 20.84 13.44
N VAL A 236 20.90 19.80 13.18
CA VAL A 236 20.05 19.71 12.00
C VAL A 236 19.03 20.84 11.99
N ALA A 237 18.37 21.10 13.13
CA ALA A 237 17.47 22.24 13.29
C ALA A 237 18.16 23.56 12.91
N THR A 238 19.39 23.77 13.37
CA THR A 238 20.16 25.01 13.11
C THR A 238 20.48 25.18 11.63
N LYS A 239 20.75 24.08 10.91
CA LYS A 239 21.09 24.12 9.48
C LYS A 239 19.86 24.18 8.57
N CYS A 240 18.76 23.55 8.98
CA CYS A 240 17.59 23.34 8.13
C CYS A 240 16.41 24.28 8.43
N TYR A 241 16.47 25.06 9.52
CA TYR A 241 15.47 26.08 9.79
C TYR A 241 15.42 27.09 8.64
N ASP A 242 14.21 27.35 8.14
CA ASP A 242 13.97 28.24 7.01
C ASP A 242 13.41 29.58 7.51
N PRO A 243 14.23 30.66 7.52
CA PRO A 243 13.77 31.97 7.98
C PRO A 243 12.68 32.57 7.09
N ASP A 244 12.48 32.07 5.86
CA ASP A 244 11.38 32.54 5.02
C ASP A 244 10.02 32.17 5.59
N MET A 245 9.97 31.19 6.48
CA MET A 245 8.74 30.76 7.14
C MET A 245 8.33 31.72 8.26
N GLU A 246 9.14 32.73 8.59
CA GLU A 246 8.84 33.77 9.57
C GLU A 246 7.99 34.90 8.95
N VAL A 247 6.83 35.12 9.57
CA VAL A 247 5.85 36.15 9.19
C VAL A 247 5.75 37.15 10.32
N ASP A 248 5.78 38.44 10.00
CA ASP A 248 5.75 39.52 11.00
C ASP A 248 4.60 39.35 12.00
N GLY A 249 4.93 39.32 13.30
CA GLY A 249 3.96 39.17 14.38
C GLY A 249 3.74 37.74 14.87
N PHE A 250 4.44 36.74 14.32
CA PHE A 250 4.37 35.35 14.77
C PHE A 250 4.77 35.17 16.24
N GLU A 251 5.63 36.04 16.78
CA GLU A 251 6.13 35.98 18.15
C GLU A 251 5.02 36.05 19.19
N LYS A 252 3.91 36.72 18.85
CA LYS A 252 2.71 36.82 19.70
C LYS A 252 2.07 35.46 19.96
N TYR A 253 2.22 34.53 19.01
CA TYR A 253 1.57 33.22 19.02
C TYR A 253 2.47 32.08 19.48
N LEU A 254 3.75 32.34 19.78
CA LEU A 254 4.71 31.29 20.15
C LEU A 254 4.29 30.50 21.40
N ARG A 255 3.75 31.18 22.42
CA ARG A 255 3.33 30.52 23.66
C ARG A 255 2.18 29.55 23.42
N GLU A 256 1.17 29.99 22.69
CA GLU A 256 0.02 29.16 22.35
C GLU A 256 0.40 28.02 21.40
N ALA A 257 1.24 28.30 20.39
CA ALA A 257 1.78 27.29 19.50
C ALA A 257 2.56 26.20 20.26
N PHE A 258 3.32 26.58 21.28
CA PHE A 258 4.04 25.66 22.17
C PHE A 258 3.08 24.73 22.93
N ASP A 259 2.00 25.27 23.48
CA ASP A 259 0.99 24.48 24.20
C ASP A 259 0.26 23.49 23.27
N TYR A 260 -0.12 23.94 22.06
CA TYR A 260 -0.74 23.06 21.07
C TYR A 260 0.22 21.98 20.55
N LYS A 261 1.50 22.32 20.33
CA LYS A 261 2.54 21.34 19.96
C LYS A 261 2.71 20.29 21.05
N THR A 262 2.76 20.70 22.32
CA THR A 262 2.85 19.78 23.47
C THR A 262 1.65 18.83 23.52
N LYS A 263 0.44 19.37 23.32
CA LYS A 263 -0.80 18.58 23.28
C LYS A 263 -0.84 17.61 22.11
N TYR A 264 -0.36 18.04 20.93
CA TYR A 264 -0.25 17.19 19.75
C TYR A 264 0.72 16.04 19.96
N ASP A 265 1.94 16.33 20.44
CA ASP A 265 2.98 15.33 20.66
C ASP A 265 2.52 14.27 21.66
N PHE A 266 1.83 14.69 22.73
CA PHE A 266 1.24 13.76 23.69
C PHE A 266 0.22 12.81 23.04
N LYS A 267 -0.71 13.35 22.23
CA LYS A 267 -1.73 12.53 21.54
C LYS A 267 -1.13 11.62 20.48
N LEU A 268 -0.20 12.13 19.67
CA LEU A 268 0.48 11.36 18.63
C LEU A 268 1.29 10.21 19.25
N GLY A 269 2.07 10.50 20.30
CA GLY A 269 2.82 9.49 21.01
C GLY A 269 1.94 8.42 21.67
N ASN A 270 0.77 8.78 22.19
CA ASN A 270 -0.17 7.79 22.73
C ASN A 270 -0.75 6.87 21.65
N LEU A 271 -1.00 7.39 20.44
CA LEU A 271 -1.39 6.55 19.29
C LEU A 271 -0.25 5.60 18.91
N MET A 272 0.98 6.10 18.85
CA MET A 272 2.15 5.28 18.55
C MET A 272 2.32 4.14 19.57
N ASP A 273 2.23 4.46 20.88
CA ASP A 273 2.35 3.48 21.95
C ASP A 273 1.20 2.45 21.92
N TYR A 274 -0.03 2.90 21.67
CA TYR A 274 -1.21 2.03 21.60
C TYR A 274 -1.09 0.98 20.49
N TYR A 275 -0.67 1.38 19.29
CA TYR A 275 -0.49 0.47 18.15
C TYR A 275 0.89 -0.22 18.10
N GLY A 276 1.81 0.16 18.98
CA GLY A 276 3.20 -0.32 18.99
C GLY A 276 4.02 0.12 17.78
N ILE A 277 3.70 1.30 17.22
CA ILE A 277 4.41 1.91 16.10
C ILE A 277 5.62 2.67 16.64
N LYS A 278 6.79 2.49 16.02
CA LYS A 278 8.05 3.00 16.56
C LYS A 278 8.34 4.44 16.19
N THR A 279 7.98 4.86 14.99
CA THR A 279 8.44 6.14 14.43
C THR A 279 7.25 6.98 13.94
N GLU A 280 7.38 8.29 14.08
CA GLU A 280 6.37 9.24 13.60
C GLU A 280 6.11 9.11 12.08
N PRO A 281 7.12 8.99 11.20
CA PRO A 281 6.90 8.84 9.76
C PRO A 281 6.04 7.61 9.40
N GLU A 282 6.18 6.49 10.10
CA GLU A 282 5.34 5.30 9.88
C GLU A 282 3.86 5.60 10.14
N LEU A 283 3.55 6.31 11.22
CA LEU A 283 2.18 6.67 11.58
C LEU A 283 1.60 7.75 10.65
N VAL A 284 2.40 8.78 10.32
CA VAL A 284 1.98 9.92 9.50
C VAL A 284 1.77 9.54 8.04
N SER A 285 2.62 8.65 7.50
CA SER A 285 2.53 8.16 6.12
C SER A 285 1.55 6.99 5.94
N GLY A 286 1.22 6.28 7.02
CA GLY A 286 0.46 5.03 6.98
C GLY A 286 1.28 3.80 6.54
N ASN A 287 2.56 3.97 6.24
CA ASN A 287 3.45 2.87 5.85
C ASN A 287 4.08 2.21 7.09
N ILE A 288 3.27 1.47 7.83
CA ILE A 288 3.70 0.87 9.10
C ILE A 288 4.54 -0.38 8.85
N LEU A 289 5.77 -0.41 9.37
CA LEU A 289 6.69 -1.53 9.20
C LEU A 289 6.39 -2.63 10.21
N LYS A 290 6.19 -2.25 11.48
CA LYS A 290 5.95 -3.18 12.58
C LYS A 290 4.88 -2.65 13.52
N MET A 291 3.98 -3.53 13.94
CA MET A 291 2.93 -3.26 14.92
C MET A 291 3.08 -4.17 16.14
N ALA A 292 2.38 -3.83 17.23
CA ALA A 292 2.23 -4.74 18.35
C ALA A 292 1.50 -6.03 17.91
N LYS A 293 1.85 -7.17 18.54
CA LYS A 293 1.38 -8.51 18.15
C LYS A 293 -0.14 -8.70 18.21
N SER A 294 -0.84 -7.84 18.94
CA SER A 294 -2.30 -7.84 19.09
C SER A 294 -3.04 -7.28 17.88
N PHE A 295 -2.35 -6.62 16.96
CA PHE A 295 -2.97 -5.97 15.80
C PHE A 295 -2.62 -6.69 14.50
N ASP A 296 -3.59 -6.73 13.59
CA ASP A 296 -3.48 -7.27 12.24
C ASP A 296 -3.30 -6.12 11.24
N LYS A 297 -2.14 -6.10 10.56
CA LYS A 297 -1.79 -5.06 9.58
C LYS A 297 -2.84 -4.90 8.48
N ARG A 298 -3.59 -5.93 8.07
CA ARG A 298 -4.61 -5.78 7.01
C ARG A 298 -5.93 -5.19 7.53
N LYS A 299 -6.28 -5.45 8.79
CA LYS A 299 -7.56 -5.01 9.37
C LYS A 299 -7.46 -3.66 10.06
N ASP A 300 -6.33 -3.39 10.72
CA ASP A 300 -6.21 -2.25 11.63
C ASP A 300 -5.62 -1.00 10.95
N LEU A 301 -5.07 -1.13 9.73
CA LEU A 301 -4.54 0.02 8.98
C LEU A 301 -5.60 1.11 8.74
N GLU A 302 -6.84 0.71 8.44
CA GLU A 302 -7.94 1.67 8.27
C GLU A 302 -8.27 2.39 9.57
N GLN A 303 -8.25 1.68 10.70
CA GLN A 303 -8.51 2.25 12.01
C GLN A 303 -7.41 3.25 12.41
N ILE A 304 -6.14 2.92 12.13
CA ILE A 304 -5.00 3.81 12.38
C ILE A 304 -5.09 5.04 11.48
N ALA A 305 -5.38 4.86 10.19
CA ALA A 305 -5.57 5.96 9.26
C ALA A 305 -6.71 6.88 9.71
N PHE A 306 -7.81 6.31 10.20
CA PHE A 306 -8.93 7.05 10.76
C PHE A 306 -8.56 7.81 12.05
N ALA A 307 -7.82 7.18 12.97
CA ALA A 307 -7.34 7.81 14.19
C ALA A 307 -6.40 9.00 13.88
N MET A 308 -5.47 8.81 12.94
CA MET A 308 -4.56 9.88 12.48
C MET A 308 -5.32 11.01 11.79
N LYS A 309 -6.31 10.69 10.95
CA LYS A 309 -7.18 11.67 10.30
C LYS A 309 -7.99 12.47 11.33
N SER A 310 -8.47 11.80 12.37
CA SER A 310 -9.21 12.43 13.47
C SER A 310 -8.32 13.38 14.27
N LEU A 311 -7.08 12.98 14.58
CA LEU A 311 -6.09 13.84 15.23
C LEU A 311 -5.79 15.09 14.37
N ARG A 312 -5.52 14.92 13.07
CA ARG A 312 -5.29 16.06 12.16
C ARG A 312 -6.48 17.02 12.11
N LYS A 313 -7.71 16.50 12.15
CA LYS A 313 -8.92 17.32 12.16
C LYS A 313 -9.05 18.11 13.47
N GLU A 314 -8.75 17.48 14.60
CA GLU A 314 -8.75 18.13 15.91
C GLU A 314 -7.69 19.25 15.98
N VAL A 315 -6.49 19.00 15.47
CA VAL A 315 -5.40 20.00 15.42
C VAL A 315 -5.79 21.18 14.54
N ARG A 316 -6.38 20.93 13.37
CA ARG A 316 -6.92 22.00 12.51
C ARG A 316 -8.02 22.80 13.21
N PHE A 317 -8.85 22.13 14.01
CA PHE A 317 -9.85 22.82 14.80
C PHE A 317 -9.19 23.77 15.81
N TRP A 318 -8.14 23.36 16.53
CA TRP A 318 -7.39 24.25 17.43
C TRP A 318 -6.83 25.48 16.72
N PHE A 319 -6.35 25.30 15.48
CA PHE A 319 -5.85 26.41 14.66
C PHE A 319 -6.96 27.42 14.33
N ASN A 320 -8.14 26.92 13.95
CA ASN A 320 -9.27 27.73 13.52
C ASN A 320 -10.12 28.29 14.67
N GLU A 321 -10.05 27.73 15.89
CA GLU A 321 -10.85 28.17 17.04
C GLU A 321 -10.60 29.66 17.37
N ASN A 322 -9.40 30.16 17.05
CA ASN A 322 -9.00 31.55 17.20
C ASN A 322 -9.47 32.50 16.08
N GLU A 323 -10.07 32.01 14.97
CA GLU A 323 -10.71 32.86 13.94
C GLU A 323 -12.00 33.53 14.45
N SER A 324 -12.52 33.12 15.60
CA SER A 324 -13.83 33.58 16.11
C SER A 324 -13.84 34.97 16.75
N LYS A 325 -12.76 35.76 16.62
CA LYS A 325 -12.67 37.17 17.08
C LYS A 325 -12.37 38.11 15.92
N SER A 326 -13.43 38.53 15.23
CA SER A 326 -13.47 39.29 13.97
C SER A 326 -12.72 40.63 13.93
N THR A 327 -11.78 40.80 12.98
CA THR A 327 -11.52 42.05 12.22
C THR A 327 -10.69 41.78 10.94
N TYR A 328 -10.66 42.71 9.98
CA TYR A 328 -9.92 42.66 8.70
C TYR A 328 -8.39 42.38 8.78
N ASP A 329 -7.82 42.26 9.98
CA ASP A 329 -6.43 41.86 10.26
C ASP A 329 -6.23 40.31 10.24
N ASP A 330 -7.31 39.55 10.04
CA ASP A 330 -7.40 38.07 10.18
C ASP A 330 -6.44 37.27 9.27
N ILE A 331 -6.20 37.72 8.04
CA ILE A 331 -5.42 36.93 7.07
C ILE A 331 -3.93 36.94 7.44
N GLN A 332 -3.41 38.09 7.86
CA GLN A 332 -2.02 38.20 8.31
C GLN A 332 -1.82 37.45 9.63
N ASP A 333 -2.86 37.41 10.45
CA ASP A 333 -2.90 36.70 11.72
C ASP A 333 -2.83 35.17 11.57
N GLU A 334 -3.56 34.61 10.60
CA GLU A 334 -3.48 33.18 10.28
C GLU A 334 -2.07 32.76 9.85
N TYR A 335 -1.41 33.55 9.00
CA TYR A 335 -0.04 33.25 8.56
C TYR A 335 0.98 33.41 9.69
N ALA A 336 0.80 34.41 10.57
CA ALA A 336 1.61 34.56 11.78
C ALA A 336 1.43 33.37 12.74
N ARG A 337 0.21 32.86 12.92
CA ARG A 337 -0.06 31.63 13.70
C ARG A 337 0.59 30.40 13.08
N ALA A 338 0.46 30.21 11.76
CA ALA A 338 1.10 29.08 11.06
C ALA A 338 2.64 29.16 11.13
N SER A 339 3.18 30.37 11.03
CA SER A 339 4.60 30.65 11.21
C SER A 339 5.07 30.30 12.63
N ALA A 340 4.31 30.67 13.66
CA ALA A 340 4.60 30.27 15.04
C ALA A 340 4.61 28.76 15.21
N TRP A 341 3.67 28.03 14.60
CA TRP A 341 3.63 26.56 14.62
C TRP A 341 4.85 25.92 13.96
N TYR A 342 5.33 26.51 12.86
CA TYR A 342 6.59 26.11 12.22
C TYR A 342 7.78 26.38 13.15
N CYS A 343 7.87 27.58 13.73
CA CYS A 343 8.96 28.00 14.60
C CYS A 343 9.10 27.08 15.82
N VAL A 344 8.02 26.86 16.58
CA VAL A 344 8.06 25.99 17.77
C VAL A 344 8.40 24.53 17.45
N THR A 345 8.26 24.10 16.19
CA THR A 345 8.59 22.73 15.76
C THR A 345 10.01 22.60 15.24
N TYR A 346 10.50 23.58 14.48
CA TYR A 346 11.76 23.47 13.73
C TYR A 346 12.89 24.35 14.25
N HIS A 347 12.61 25.38 15.05
CA HIS A 347 13.64 26.28 15.53
C HIS A 347 14.52 25.60 16.61
N PRO A 348 15.86 25.79 16.58
CA PRO A 348 16.80 25.09 17.48
C PRO A 348 16.55 25.26 18.98
N ASP A 349 15.91 26.36 19.36
CA ASP A 349 15.63 26.68 20.78
C ASP A 349 14.50 25.85 21.38
N TYR A 350 13.62 25.29 20.53
CA TYR A 350 12.52 24.42 20.97
C TYR A 350 12.86 22.93 20.85
N TRP A 351 14.04 22.60 20.32
CA TRP A 351 14.49 21.22 20.22
C TRP A 351 14.68 20.61 21.62
N GLY A 352 13.99 19.51 21.89
CA GLY A 352 14.04 18.82 23.18
C GLY A 352 13.22 19.46 24.29
N CYS A 353 12.43 20.50 24.01
CA CYS A 353 11.52 21.13 24.97
C CYS A 353 10.15 20.43 25.09
N TYR A 354 9.92 19.38 24.29
CA TYR A 354 8.69 18.58 24.29
C TYR A 354 8.96 17.20 24.84
N ASN A 355 7.89 16.47 25.16
CA ASN A 355 7.98 15.07 25.56
C ASN A 355 8.85 14.83 26.82
N GLU A 356 9.02 15.84 27.69
CA GLU A 356 9.83 15.75 28.90
C GLU A 356 9.41 14.55 29.78
N GLY A 357 10.38 13.72 30.17
CA GLY A 357 10.14 12.51 30.96
C GLY A 357 9.59 11.32 30.18
N THR A 358 9.23 11.49 28.90
CA THR A 358 8.91 10.39 27.99
C THR A 358 10.12 10.11 27.10
N LYS A 359 10.48 8.83 26.88
CA LYS A 359 11.61 8.44 26.00
C LYS A 359 11.21 8.54 24.51
N ARG A 360 10.53 9.61 24.12
CA ARG A 360 10.01 9.84 22.77
C ARG A 360 10.89 10.83 22.03
N ASP A 361 10.97 10.69 20.71
CA ASP A 361 11.73 11.59 19.85
C ASP A 361 11.03 12.96 19.70
N HIS A 362 11.74 13.93 19.12
CA HIS A 362 11.18 15.23 18.75
C HIS A 362 10.33 15.10 17.49
N PHE A 363 9.02 15.26 17.61
CA PHE A 363 8.08 15.10 16.50
C PHE A 363 7.99 16.35 15.61
N LEU A 364 7.89 16.12 14.30
CA LEU A 364 7.99 17.12 13.24
C LEU A 364 6.69 17.35 12.44
N SER A 365 5.68 16.49 12.59
CA SER A 365 4.48 16.51 11.73
C SER A 365 3.44 17.56 12.11
N PHE A 366 3.55 18.18 13.28
CA PHE A 366 2.59 19.16 13.80
C PHE A 366 2.23 20.31 12.82
N PRO A 367 3.19 21.11 12.32
CA PRO A 367 2.90 22.26 11.47
C PRO A 367 2.30 21.85 10.12
N TRP A 368 2.56 20.62 9.67
CA TRP A 368 1.99 20.07 8.43
C TRP A 368 0.48 19.81 8.52
N CYS A 369 -0.12 19.90 9.72
CA CYS A 369 -1.57 19.93 9.84
C CYS A 369 -2.19 21.13 9.11
N VAL A 370 -1.45 22.25 8.99
CA VAL A 370 -1.83 23.49 8.29
C VAL A 370 -0.93 23.76 7.08
N ALA A 371 -0.54 22.69 6.36
CA ALA A 371 0.35 22.76 5.21
C ALA A 371 -0.09 23.76 4.12
N ASP A 372 -1.40 23.97 3.94
CA ASP A 372 -1.95 24.95 3.01
C ASP A 372 -1.46 26.38 3.30
N LYS A 373 -1.39 26.77 4.58
CA LYS A 373 -0.92 28.10 5.01
C LYS A 373 0.59 28.23 4.87
N LEU A 374 1.34 27.20 5.26
CA LEU A 374 2.81 27.17 5.14
C LEU A 374 3.27 27.26 3.68
N ILE A 375 2.60 26.55 2.78
CA ILE A 375 2.88 26.62 1.33
C ILE A 375 2.65 28.04 0.81
N GLN A 376 1.59 28.71 1.28
CA GLN A 376 1.26 30.05 0.85
C GLN A 376 2.28 31.09 1.34
N ILE A 377 2.73 31.01 2.61
CA ILE A 377 3.82 31.84 3.15
C ILE A 377 5.06 31.73 2.24
N LYS A 378 5.46 30.51 1.90
CA LYS A 378 6.64 30.28 1.07
C LYS A 378 6.47 30.83 -0.35
N ARG A 379 5.28 30.68 -0.95
CA ARG A 379 4.96 31.25 -2.28
C ARG A 379 5.07 32.77 -2.30
N GLU A 380 4.55 33.44 -1.27
CA GLU A 380 4.59 34.90 -1.17
C GLU A 380 6.02 35.42 -1.03
N LYS A 381 6.84 34.80 -0.17
CA LYS A 381 8.27 35.15 -0.03
C LYS A 381 9.07 34.91 -1.31
N MET A 382 8.81 33.81 -2.04
CA MET A 382 9.42 33.57 -3.35
C MET A 382 8.99 34.63 -4.38
N SER A 383 7.72 35.03 -4.38
CA SER A 383 7.20 36.08 -5.27
C SER A 383 7.89 37.42 -4.99
N MET A 384 8.03 37.81 -3.71
CA MET A 384 8.71 39.04 -3.32
C MET A 384 10.18 39.07 -3.73
N ARG A 385 10.88 37.93 -3.64
CA ARG A 385 12.26 37.79 -4.12
C ARG A 385 12.38 37.94 -5.63
N ASN A 386 11.43 37.40 -6.38
CA ASN A 386 11.41 37.49 -7.84
C ASN A 386 10.98 38.88 -8.35
N SER A 387 10.18 39.62 -7.58
CA SER A 387 9.75 40.99 -7.90
C SER A 387 10.75 42.07 -7.47
N SER A 388 11.76 41.73 -6.68
CA SER A 388 12.84 42.65 -6.31
C SER A 388 13.89 42.69 -7.43
N PRO A 389 14.05 43.81 -8.18
CA PRO A 389 15.11 43.89 -9.18
C PRO A 389 16.45 43.82 -8.46
N LYS A 390 17.32 42.88 -8.87
CA LYS A 390 18.74 42.89 -8.51
C LYS A 390 19.26 44.31 -8.73
N SER A 391 19.63 45.00 -7.65
CA SER A 391 20.16 46.36 -7.75
C SER A 391 21.38 46.32 -8.66
N SER A 392 21.32 47.17 -9.68
CA SER A 392 22.47 47.72 -10.40
C SER A 392 23.60 48.07 -9.41
N LEU A 393 24.62 47.22 -9.35
CA LEU A 393 25.87 47.50 -8.64
C LEU A 393 27.06 47.06 -9.51
N LEU A 394 27.01 47.42 -10.80
CA LEU A 394 28.13 47.25 -11.75
C LEU A 394 28.15 48.33 -12.86
N HIS A 395 27.74 49.57 -12.57
CA HIS A 395 27.88 50.66 -13.56
C HIS A 395 28.32 52.03 -13.01
N THR A 396 29.11 52.06 -11.92
CA THR A 396 29.74 53.30 -11.43
C THR A 396 31.22 53.11 -11.05
N ILE A 397 31.98 52.34 -11.83
CA ILE A 397 33.44 52.41 -11.87
C ILE A 397 33.85 52.23 -13.34
N LEU A 398 33.67 53.27 -14.15
CA LEU A 398 34.32 53.54 -15.44
C LEU A 398 33.70 54.82 -16.03
N MET A 399 33.91 55.95 -15.34
CA MET A 399 33.95 57.33 -15.85
C MET A 399 34.15 58.23 -14.62
N GLY A 400 35.42 58.53 -14.34
CA GLY A 400 35.92 59.32 -13.22
C GLY A 400 37.42 59.24 -13.22
#